data_AF-A0A7V8FSB8-F1
#
_entry.id   AF-A0A7V8FSB8-F1
#
_cell.length_a   1.000
_cell.length_b   1.000
_cell.length_c   1.000
_cell.angle_alpha   90.00
_cell.angle_beta   90.00
_cell.angle_gamma   90.00
#
_symmetry.space_group_name_H-M   'P 1'
#
loop_
_entity.id
_entity.type
_entity.pdbx_description
1 polymer ?
#
loop_
_entity_poly.entity_id
_entity_poly.type
_entity_poly.pdbx_seq_one_letter_code
_entity_poly.pdbx_strand_id
1 'polypeptide(L)'
;MSGDVDTQADLSVSPYALTSPAEIIGVLRDLVRGRALLQLRVPPGVTSVVTTLLQVDADALVLDMPGDLLTRRITQVPEFILETSLDQVRVHFRL
;
A
#
# COMPACT_ATOMS: atom_id res chain seq x y z
N MET A 1 -4.40 -8.34 -30.57
CA MET A 1 -3.44 -8.29 -29.44
C MET A 1 -3.88 -7.16 -28.53
N SER A 2 -4.65 -7.48 -27.48
CA SER A 2 -4.95 -6.58 -26.36
C SER A 2 -5.18 -7.49 -25.16
N GLY A 3 -4.12 -7.76 -24.43
CA GLY A 3 -4.19 -8.44 -23.13
C GLY A 3 -4.21 -7.36 -22.06
N ASP A 4 -5.42 -6.98 -21.63
CA ASP A 4 -5.65 -6.10 -20.49
C ASP A 4 -6.82 -6.66 -19.70
N VAL A 5 -6.62 -7.80 -19.02
CA VAL A 5 -7.47 -8.23 -17.90
C VAL A 5 -6.66 -9.17 -16.99
N ASP A 6 -5.58 -8.69 -16.38
CA ASP A 6 -5.17 -9.23 -15.07
C ASP A 6 -6.07 -8.58 -14.01
N THR A 7 -7.36 -8.91 -14.10
CA THR A 7 -8.36 -8.65 -13.07
C THR A 7 -8.11 -9.63 -11.94
N GLN A 8 -7.87 -9.08 -10.75
CA GLN A 8 -7.90 -9.80 -9.47
C GLN A 8 -7.06 -11.08 -9.48
N ALA A 9 -5.76 -10.95 -9.20
CA ALA A 9 -5.10 -12.00 -8.43
C ALA A 9 -5.86 -12.10 -7.10
N ASP A 10 -6.66 -13.15 -7.00
CA ASP A 10 -7.31 -13.60 -5.79
C ASP A 10 -6.24 -13.68 -4.69
N LEU A 11 -6.23 -12.71 -3.77
CA LEU A 11 -5.32 -12.69 -2.63
C LEU A 11 -5.67 -13.79 -1.61
N SER A 12 -6.75 -14.55 -1.82
CA SER A 12 -6.98 -15.75 -1.04
C SER A 12 -5.98 -16.84 -1.46
N VAL A 13 -4.87 -16.86 -0.71
CA VAL A 13 -3.76 -17.83 -0.73
C VAL A 13 -2.64 -17.56 -1.76
N SER A 14 -2.08 -16.34 -1.75
CA SER A 14 -0.72 -16.15 -2.28
C SER A 14 0.30 -16.85 -1.36
N PRO A 15 1.24 -17.66 -1.88
CA PRO A 15 2.29 -18.27 -1.06
C PRO A 15 3.25 -17.23 -0.45
N TYR A 16 3.17 -15.97 -0.91
CA TYR A 16 3.96 -14.84 -0.43
C TYR A 16 3.18 -13.93 0.54
N ALA A 17 1.96 -14.31 0.93
CA ALA A 17 1.15 -13.52 1.86
C ALA A 17 1.73 -13.60 3.28
N LEU A 18 2.17 -12.46 3.81
CA LEU A 18 2.53 -12.33 5.21
C LEU A 18 1.25 -12.26 6.05
N THR A 19 1.12 -13.17 7.01
CA THR A 19 -0.05 -13.24 7.91
C THR A 19 0.33 -13.02 9.38
N SER A 20 1.61 -13.13 9.72
CA SER A 20 2.13 -12.85 11.06
C SER A 20 2.22 -11.34 11.30
N PRO A 21 1.60 -10.79 12.37
CA PRO A 21 1.73 -9.37 12.69
C PRO A 21 3.19 -8.92 12.87
N ALA A 22 4.04 -9.78 13.43
CA ALA A 22 5.45 -9.46 13.63
C ALA A 22 6.20 -9.31 12.30
N GLU A 23 5.91 -10.16 11.31
CA GLU A 23 6.52 -10.09 9.98
C GLU A 23 6.02 -8.87 9.22
N ILE A 24 4.71 -8.61 9.27
CA ILE A 24 4.08 -7.42 8.66
C ILE A 24 4.72 -6.14 9.22
N ILE A 25 4.78 -6.01 10.54
CA ILE A 25 5.39 -4.85 11.21
C ILE A 25 6.89 -4.74 10.86
N GLY A 26 7.59 -5.87 10.75
CA GLY A 26 8.99 -5.91 10.32
C GLY A 26 9.18 -5.24 8.95
N VAL A 27 8.43 -5.70 7.96
CA VAL A 27 8.45 -5.14 6.59
C VAL A 27 8.05 -3.67 6.58
N LEU A 28 6.98 -3.29 7.27
CA LEU A 28 6.55 -1.89 7.32
C LEU A 28 7.64 -1.00 7.94
N ARG A 29 8.36 -1.47 8.96
CA ARG A 29 9.50 -0.74 9.55
C ARG A 29 10.71 -0.68 8.61
N ASP A 30 10.92 -1.67 7.76
CA ASP A 30 11.93 -1.60 6.70
C ASP A 30 11.56 -0.50 5.68
N LEU A 31 10.28 -0.40 5.30
CA LEU A 31 9.79 0.66 4.41
C LEU A 31 10.02 2.07 5.00
N VAL A 32 9.74 2.26 6.30
CA VAL A 32 10.02 3.53 7.00
C VAL A 32 11.52 3.85 6.97
N ARG A 33 12.36 2.89 7.36
CA ARG A 33 13.82 3.07 7.41
C ARG A 33 14.41 3.39 6.04
N GLY A 34 13.89 2.74 5.00
CA GLY A 34 14.30 2.96 3.61
C GLY A 34 13.69 4.21 2.96
N ARG A 35 12.76 4.91 3.63
CA ARG A 35 11.96 6.00 3.05
C ARG A 35 11.35 5.58 1.70
N ALA A 36 10.80 4.37 1.67
CA ALA A 36 10.28 3.79 0.44
C ALA A 36 9.16 4.65 -0.13
N LEU A 37 9.20 4.89 -1.44
CA LEU A 37 8.10 5.52 -2.16
C LEU A 37 7.00 4.48 -2.37
N LEU A 38 5.79 4.85 -1.95
CA LEU A 38 4.59 4.06 -2.06
C LEU A 38 3.69 4.68 -3.11
N GLN A 39 3.20 3.84 -4.02
CA GLN A 39 2.11 4.20 -4.91
C GLN A 39 0.78 3.84 -4.22
N LEU A 40 0.03 4.86 -3.81
CA LEU A 40 -1.32 4.72 -3.29
C LEU A 40 -2.32 4.75 -4.45
N ARG A 41 -3.28 3.83 -4.45
CA ARG A 41 -4.38 3.73 -5.43
C ARG A 41 -5.73 3.65 -4.70
N VAL A 42 -6.72 4.38 -5.20
CA VAL A 42 -8.07 4.45 -4.60
C VAL A 42 -9.12 3.84 -5.54
N PRO A 43 -9.66 2.64 -5.25
CA PRO A 43 -10.74 2.03 -6.03
C PRO A 43 -12.14 2.59 -5.67
N PRO A 44 -13.12 2.58 -6.60
CA PRO A 44 -12.94 2.52 -8.05
C PRO A 44 -12.45 3.89 -8.57
N GLY A 45 -11.28 3.93 -9.19
CA GLY A 45 -10.75 5.19 -9.70
C GLY A 45 -9.33 5.12 -10.24
N VAL A 46 -8.98 6.15 -11.01
CA VAL A 46 -7.63 6.36 -11.60
C VAL A 46 -6.72 7.18 -10.69
N THR A 47 -7.18 7.51 -9.48
CA THR A 47 -6.40 8.36 -8.57
C THR A 47 -5.27 7.55 -8.01
N SER A 48 -4.06 7.90 -8.46
CA SER A 48 -2.82 7.37 -7.93
C SER A 48 -1.96 8.50 -7.42
N VAL A 49 -1.38 8.30 -6.24
CA VAL A 49 -0.46 9.27 -5.66
C VAL A 49 0.77 8.60 -5.10
N VAL A 50 1.90 9.30 -5.20
CA VAL A 50 3.13 8.89 -4.54
C VAL A 50 3.12 9.45 -3.12
N THR A 51 3.33 8.57 -2.15
CA THR A 51 3.42 8.87 -0.72
C THR A 51 4.61 8.11 -0.12
N THR A 52 4.87 8.27 1.17
CA THR A 52 5.83 7.46 1.91
C THR A 52 5.28 7.13 3.30
N LEU A 53 5.74 6.02 3.88
CA LEU A 53 5.39 5.63 5.24
C LEU A 53 6.37 6.30 6.19
N LEU A 54 5.84 7.21 7.01
CA LEU A 54 6.62 8.01 7.96
C LEU A 54 6.81 7.27 9.28
N GLN A 55 5.78 6.54 9.73
CA GLN A 55 5.79 5.87 11.02
C GLN A 55 4.88 4.64 11.02
N VAL A 56 5.28 3.66 11.83
CA VAL A 56 4.53 2.42 12.12
C VAL A 56 4.40 2.29 13.63
N ASP A 57 3.17 2.43 14.11
CA ASP A 57 2.80 2.21 15.50
C ASP A 57 2.15 0.83 15.69
N ALA A 58 1.73 0.51 16.91
CA ALA A 58 1.11 -0.77 17.21
C ALA A 58 -0.24 -0.96 16.49
N ASP A 59 -0.95 0.13 16.25
CA ASP A 59 -2.32 0.17 15.73
C ASP A 59 -2.53 1.18 14.58
N ALA A 60 -1.49 1.92 14.19
CA ALA A 60 -1.60 2.98 13.21
C ALA A 60 -0.40 3.06 12.26
N LEU A 61 -0.66 3.57 11.06
CA LEU A 61 0.33 3.90 10.04
C LEU A 61 0.21 5.38 9.71
N VAL A 62 1.34 6.07 9.63
CA VAL A 62 1.39 7.49 9.27
C VAL A 62 1.96 7.63 7.87
N LEU A 63 1.14 8.15 6.94
CA LEU A 63 1.52 8.38 5.54
C LEU A 63 1.74 9.87 5.28
N ASP A 64 2.73 10.18 4.44
CA ASP A 64 2.96 11.53 3.94
C ASP A 64 1.98 11.84 2.80
N MET A 65 0.88 12.51 3.11
CA MET A 65 -0.19 12.76 2.17
C MET A 65 -0.07 14.15 1.53
N PRO A 66 -0.30 14.28 0.21
CA PRO A 66 -0.39 15.58 -0.42
C PRO A 66 -1.69 16.30 -0.05
N GLY A 67 -1.86 17.54 -0.51
CA GLY A 67 -2.86 18.51 -0.05
C GLY A 67 -4.30 18.02 0.18
N ASP A 68 -5.02 18.83 0.96
CA ASP A 68 -6.27 18.51 1.65
C ASP A 68 -7.36 17.81 0.82
N LEU A 69 -7.54 18.17 -0.45
CA LEU A 69 -8.59 17.57 -1.29
C LEU A 69 -8.37 16.07 -1.53
N LEU A 70 -7.12 15.65 -1.74
CA LEU A 70 -6.81 14.25 -1.97
C LEU A 70 -6.90 13.45 -0.67
N THR A 71 -6.39 14.03 0.41
CA THR A 71 -6.51 13.45 1.75
C THR A 71 -7.97 13.21 2.12
N ARG A 72 -8.85 14.19 1.91
CA ARG A 72 -10.31 14.05 2.16
C ARG A 72 -10.91 12.91 1.35
N ARG A 73 -10.56 12.79 0.07
CA ARG A 73 -11.06 11.70 -0.77
C ARG A 73 -10.63 10.33 -0.27
N ILE A 74 -9.38 10.20 0.19
CA ILE A 74 -8.84 8.95 0.72
C ILE A 74 -9.50 8.59 2.05
N THR A 75 -9.77 9.57 2.91
CA THR A 75 -10.49 9.32 4.18
C THR A 75 -11.95 8.93 4.01
N GLN A 76 -12.51 9.06 2.80
CA GLN A 76 -13.91 8.74 2.49
C GLN A 76 -14.09 7.36 1.85
N VAL A 77 -13.00 6.70 1.45
CA VAL A 77 -13.09 5.35 0.86
C VAL A 77 -12.95 4.27 1.93
N PRO A 78 -13.62 3.12 1.75
CA PRO A 78 -13.54 2.02 2.71
C PRO A 78 -12.19 1.32 2.67
N GLU A 79 -11.51 1.36 1.53
CA GLU A 79 -10.20 0.76 1.36
C GLU A 79 -9.38 1.50 0.28
N PHE A 80 -8.07 1.43 0.41
CA PHE A 80 -7.12 1.82 -0.63
C PHE A 80 -5.95 0.83 -0.70
N ILE A 81 -5.24 0.85 -1.82
CA ILE A 81 -4.14 -0.08 -2.10
C ILE A 81 -2.82 0.69 -2.06
N LEU A 82 -1.81 0.13 -1.42
CA LEU A 82 -0.44 0.62 -1.41
C LEU A 82 0.48 -0.39 -2.10
N GLU A 83 1.35 0.11 -2.98
CA GLU A 83 2.30 -0.69 -3.75
C GLU A 83 3.71 -0.08 -3.67
N THR A 84 4.73 -0.90 -3.48
CA THR A 84 6.14 -0.47 -3.54
C THR A 84 7.06 -1.64 -3.90
N SER A 85 8.36 -1.37 -3.97
CA SER A 85 9.40 -2.39 -4.05
C SER A 85 10.38 -2.23 -2.89
N LEU A 86 10.67 -3.33 -2.20
CA LEU A 86 11.70 -3.45 -1.18
C LEU A 86 12.64 -4.56 -1.63
N ASP A 87 13.94 -4.25 -1.77
CA ASP A 87 14.97 -5.21 -2.19
C ASP A 87 14.57 -6.04 -3.42
N GLN A 88 14.00 -5.38 -4.45
CA GLN A 88 13.50 -5.97 -5.70
C GLN A 88 12.26 -6.87 -5.55
N VAL A 89 11.73 -7.03 -4.34
CA VAL A 89 10.45 -7.70 -4.08
C VAL A 89 9.34 -6.68 -4.13
N ARG A 90 8.24 -7.00 -4.82
CA ARG A 90 7.03 -6.17 -4.82
C ARG A 90 6.28 -6.39 -3.52
N VAL A 91 6.01 -5.30 -2.80
CA VAL A 91 5.17 -5.30 -1.61
C VAL A 91 3.85 -4.63 -1.97
N HIS A 92 2.74 -5.27 -1.62
CA HIS A 92 1.41 -4.72 -1.82
C HIS A 92 0.49 -5.08 -0.65
N PHE A 93 -0.35 -4.14 -0.24
CA PHE A 93 -1.31 -4.36 0.84
C PHE A 93 -2.47 -3.38 0.73
N ARG A 94 -3.57 -3.71 1.42
CA ARG A 94 -4.78 -2.89 1.49
C ARG A 94 -4.96 -2.38 2.91
N LEU A 95 -5.47 -1.16 3.05
CA LEU A 95 -5.85 -0.51 4.30
C LEU A 95 -7.26 0.05 4.17
#